data_AF-A0A3P0NUN4-F1
#
_entry.id   AF-A0A3P0NUN4-F1
#
_cell.length_a   1.000
_cell.length_b   1.000
_cell.length_c   1.000
_cell.angle_alpha   90.00
_cell.angle_beta   90.00
_cell.angle_gamma   90.00
#
_symmetry.space_group_name_H-M   'P 1'
#
loop_
_entity.id
_entity.type
_entity.pdbx_description
1 polymer ?
#
loop_
_entity_poly.entity_id
_entity_poly.type
_entity_poly.pdbx_seq_one_letter_code
_entity_poly.pdbx_strand_id
1 'polypeptide(L)'
;MPSETEARRLLLLHLGSILRTLSCVLEYEPDDRTLDSLLAVQPMLADAPLLNQVFAHMTVREFARAILHAYCLWPQLLLDEPLDRDALAGSVCASLFAGNPGGWARYVASLGAVIPWFGQGIEPSSSFGRRSARSSPAV
;
A
#
# COMPACT_ATOMS: atom_id res chain seq x y z
N MET A 1 -16.38 -10.08 15.25
CA MET A 1 -15.31 -9.09 15.06
C MET A 1 -14.07 -9.61 15.77
N PRO A 2 -12.89 -9.65 15.13
CA PRO A 2 -11.66 -10.08 15.80
C PRO A 2 -11.40 -9.22 17.05
N SER A 3 -10.86 -9.83 18.11
CA SER A 3 -10.34 -9.05 19.24
C SER A 3 -9.21 -8.15 18.78
N GLU A 4 -8.89 -7.11 19.55
CA GLU A 4 -7.78 -6.20 19.19
C GLU A 4 -6.44 -6.95 19.10
N THR A 5 -6.21 -7.92 20.00
CA THR A 5 -5.05 -8.82 19.94
C THR A 5 -5.01 -9.64 18.64
N GLU A 6 -6.14 -10.18 18.19
CA GLU A 6 -6.22 -10.94 16.95
C GLU A 6 -6.01 -10.03 15.73
N ALA A 7 -6.63 -8.85 15.71
CA ALA A 7 -6.44 -7.87 14.65
C ALA A 7 -4.95 -7.45 14.53
N ARG A 8 -4.28 -7.19 15.66
CA ARG A 8 -2.85 -6.87 15.71
C ARG A 8 -2.00 -8.01 15.15
N ARG A 9 -2.29 -9.26 15.53
CA ARG A 9 -1.62 -10.45 14.99
C ARG A 9 -1.78 -10.56 13.47
N LEU A 10 -3.00 -10.41 12.97
CA LEU A 10 -3.29 -10.47 11.54
C LEU A 10 -2.58 -9.36 10.77
N LEU A 11 -2.53 -8.14 11.31
CA LEU A 11 -1.80 -7.02 10.69
C LEU A 11 -0.28 -7.24 10.69
N LEU A 12 0.28 -7.85 11.75
CA LEU A 12 1.69 -8.22 11.78
C LEU A 12 2.02 -9.30 10.74
N LEU A 13 1.16 -10.31 10.58
CA LEU A 13 1.30 -11.33 9.53
C LEU A 13 1.23 -10.70 8.13
N HIS A 14 0.29 -9.77 7.94
CA HIS A 14 0.15 -9.00 6.71
C HIS A 14 1.43 -8.20 6.41
N LEU A 15 1.94 -7.44 7.37
CA LEU A 15 3.20 -6.70 7.26
C LEU A 15 4.36 -7.62 6.82
N GLY A 16 4.50 -8.79 7.46
CA GLY A 16 5.52 -9.77 7.10
C GLY A 16 5.39 -10.28 5.66
N SER A 17 4.16 -10.51 5.20
CA SER A 17 3.87 -10.90 3.81
C SER A 17 4.28 -9.81 2.82
N ILE A 18 3.93 -8.55 3.10
CA ILE A 18 4.29 -7.40 2.26
C ILE A 18 5.81 -7.23 2.13
N LEU A 19 6.54 -7.32 3.25
CA LEU A 19 8.00 -7.21 3.25
C LEU A 19 8.66 -8.36 2.48
N ARG A 20 8.10 -9.57 2.57
CA ARG A 20 8.54 -10.71 1.75
C ARG A 20 8.31 -10.45 0.26
N THR A 21 7.12 -9.98 -0.14
CA THR A 21 6.83 -9.61 -1.53
C THR A 21 7.81 -8.56 -2.04
N LEU A 22 8.10 -7.54 -1.23
CA LEU A 22 9.09 -6.51 -1.57
C LEU A 22 10.49 -7.10 -1.78
N SER A 23 10.96 -7.96 -0.88
CA SER A 23 12.27 -8.63 -1.02
C SER A 23 12.35 -9.41 -2.33
N CYS A 24 11.35 -10.23 -2.63
CA CYS A 24 11.31 -11.00 -3.87
C CYS A 24 11.34 -10.08 -5.10
N VAL A 25 10.53 -9.04 -5.12
CA VAL A 25 10.49 -8.09 -6.26
C VAL A 25 11.86 -7.41 -6.46
N LEU A 26 12.54 -6.99 -5.39
CA LEU A 26 13.86 -6.35 -5.47
C LEU A 26 14.97 -7.30 -5.92
N GLU A 27 14.91 -8.59 -5.57
CA GLU A 27 15.88 -9.60 -6.02
C GLU A 27 15.89 -9.78 -7.55
N TYR A 28 14.76 -9.52 -8.22
CA TYR A 28 14.62 -9.68 -9.66
C TYR A 28 14.82 -8.38 -10.45
N GLU A 29 15.26 -7.27 -9.83
CA GLU A 29 15.26 -5.93 -10.44
C GLU A 29 16.62 -5.24 -10.51
N PRO A 30 17.38 -5.49 -11.59
CA PRO A 30 18.61 -4.76 -11.86
C PRO A 30 18.42 -3.42 -12.60
N ASP A 31 17.30 -3.15 -13.30
CA ASP A 31 17.23 -2.15 -14.39
C ASP A 31 15.99 -1.23 -14.42
N ASP A 32 15.43 -0.83 -13.25
CA ASP A 32 14.29 0.12 -13.19
C ASP A 32 13.07 -0.30 -14.03
N ARG A 33 12.78 -1.60 -14.13
CA ARG A 33 11.65 -2.07 -14.94
C ARG A 33 10.33 -1.80 -14.22
N THR A 34 9.27 -1.79 -15.02
CA THR A 34 7.89 -1.69 -14.54
C THR A 34 7.41 -3.03 -14.00
N LEU A 35 6.44 -2.99 -13.07
CA LEU A 35 5.87 -4.22 -12.48
C LEU A 35 5.26 -5.15 -13.53
N ASP A 36 4.60 -4.63 -14.57
CA ASP A 36 4.07 -5.44 -15.68
C ASP A 36 5.16 -6.23 -16.43
N SER A 37 6.29 -5.59 -16.73
CA SER A 37 7.44 -6.19 -17.39
C SER A 37 8.09 -7.24 -16.50
N LEU A 38 8.18 -6.99 -15.19
CA LEU A 38 8.69 -7.96 -14.24
C LEU A 38 7.78 -9.19 -14.15
N LEU A 39 6.46 -8.99 -14.01
CA LEU A 39 5.47 -10.07 -13.92
C LEU A 39 5.41 -10.92 -15.19
N ALA A 40 5.64 -10.32 -16.37
CA ALA A 40 5.72 -11.06 -17.64
C ALA A 40 6.93 -12.03 -17.68
N VAL A 41 8.05 -11.65 -17.04
CA VAL A 41 9.27 -12.46 -17.01
C VAL A 41 9.27 -13.43 -15.84
N GLN A 42 8.59 -13.10 -14.74
CA GLN A 42 8.53 -13.89 -13.51
C GLN A 42 7.07 -14.16 -13.10
N PRO A 43 6.38 -15.11 -13.76
CA PRO A 43 4.97 -15.41 -13.49
C PRO A 43 4.70 -15.84 -12.05
N MET A 44 5.69 -16.41 -11.35
CA MET A 44 5.57 -16.81 -9.94
C MET A 44 5.32 -15.64 -8.99
N LEU A 45 5.66 -14.41 -9.39
CA LEU A 45 5.34 -13.21 -8.61
C LEU A 45 3.85 -12.83 -8.71
N ALA A 46 3.13 -13.30 -9.74
CA ALA A 46 1.70 -12.99 -9.92
C ALA A 46 0.81 -13.56 -8.81
N ASP A 47 1.30 -14.55 -8.05
CA ASP A 47 0.62 -15.12 -6.89
C ASP A 47 0.56 -14.14 -5.69
N ALA A 48 1.35 -13.06 -5.70
CA ALA A 48 1.30 -12.02 -4.67
C ALA A 48 0.07 -11.11 -4.87
N PRO A 49 -0.96 -11.16 -4.00
CA PRO A 49 -2.22 -10.43 -4.22
C PRO A 49 -2.03 -8.91 -4.33
N LEU A 50 -1.04 -8.36 -3.62
CA LEU A 50 -0.70 -6.94 -3.63
C LEU A 50 -0.31 -6.45 -5.03
N LEU A 51 0.44 -7.25 -5.79
CA LEU A 51 0.92 -6.86 -7.12
C LEU A 51 -0.23 -6.70 -8.11
N ASN A 52 -1.31 -7.46 -7.91
CA ASN A 52 -2.52 -7.36 -8.73
C ASN A 52 -3.42 -6.17 -8.35
N GLN A 53 -3.15 -5.49 -7.24
CA GLN A 53 -3.97 -4.40 -6.70
C GLN A 53 -3.36 -3.01 -6.93
N VAL A 54 -2.04 -2.93 -7.02
CA VAL A 54 -1.29 -1.69 -7.27
C VAL A 54 -1.26 -1.32 -8.77
N PHE A 55 -0.80 -0.11 -9.12
CA PHE A 55 -0.65 0.28 -10.53
C PHE A 55 0.39 -0.58 -11.25
N ALA A 56 -0.03 -1.30 -12.29
CA ALA A 56 0.85 -2.17 -13.07
C ALA A 56 2.02 -1.42 -13.76
N HIS A 57 1.84 -0.12 -14.05
CA HIS A 57 2.83 0.69 -14.76
C HIS A 57 3.84 1.39 -13.85
N MET A 58 3.76 1.23 -12.52
CA MET A 58 4.81 1.78 -11.66
C MET A 58 6.11 0.99 -11.83
N THR A 59 7.24 1.68 -11.74
CA THR A 59 8.55 1.03 -11.66
C THR A 59 8.69 0.26 -10.36
N VAL A 60 9.56 -0.73 -10.33
CA VAL A 60 9.85 -1.46 -9.08
C VAL A 60 10.44 -0.54 -8.02
N ARG A 61 11.23 0.46 -8.43
CA ARG A 61 11.75 1.48 -7.51
C ARG A 61 10.63 2.30 -6.86
N GLU A 62 9.66 2.74 -7.65
CA GLU A 62 8.48 3.48 -7.15
C GLU A 62 7.65 2.60 -6.22
N PHE A 63 7.41 1.35 -6.60
CA PHE A 63 6.72 0.36 -5.78
C PHE A 63 7.41 0.14 -4.43
N ALA A 64 8.73 -0.10 -4.45
CA ALA A 64 9.53 -0.31 -3.25
C ALA A 64 9.46 0.90 -2.32
N ARG A 65 9.65 2.10 -2.88
CA ARG A 65 9.52 3.35 -2.13
C ARG A 65 8.13 3.50 -1.52
N ALA A 66 7.07 3.25 -2.29
CA ALA A 66 5.69 3.35 -1.83
C ALA A 66 5.37 2.37 -0.69
N ILE A 67 5.84 1.11 -0.78
CA ILE A 67 5.72 0.14 0.31
C ILE A 67 6.44 0.63 1.57
N LEU A 68 7.69 1.05 1.44
CA LEU A 68 8.47 1.48 2.59
C LEU A 68 7.80 2.68 3.28
N HIS A 69 7.31 3.66 2.53
CA HIS A 69 6.55 4.77 3.10
C HIS A 69 5.23 4.33 3.75
N ALA A 70 4.48 3.43 3.11
CA ALA A 70 3.21 2.92 3.64
C ALA A 70 3.37 2.20 4.99
N TYR A 71 4.41 1.39 5.15
CA TYR A 71 4.53 0.45 6.26
C TYR A 71 5.59 0.82 7.30
N CYS A 72 6.42 1.84 7.09
CA CYS A 72 7.54 2.17 8.00
C CYS A 72 7.12 2.45 9.46
N LEU A 73 5.92 3.01 9.67
CA LEU A 73 5.41 3.31 11.02
C LEU A 73 4.58 2.18 11.62
N TRP A 74 4.22 1.15 10.84
CA TRP A 74 3.37 0.05 11.32
C TRP A 74 3.94 -0.65 12.55
N PRO A 75 5.25 -0.94 12.68
CA PRO A 75 5.77 -1.56 13.89
C PRO A 75 5.50 -0.76 15.17
N GLN A 76 5.43 0.57 15.09
CA GLN A 76 5.11 1.44 16.23
C GLN A 76 3.59 1.52 16.45
N LEU A 77 2.83 1.79 15.39
CA LEU A 77 1.35 1.89 15.45
C LEU A 77 0.69 0.59 15.91
N LEU A 78 1.29 -0.56 15.58
CA LEU A 78 0.87 -1.88 16.05
C LEU A 78 1.27 -2.16 17.50
N LEU A 79 1.80 -1.21 18.26
CA LEU A 79 1.99 -1.31 19.71
C LEU A 79 1.03 -0.39 20.49
N ASP A 80 0.33 0.52 19.80
CA ASP A 80 -0.61 1.44 20.43
C ASP A 80 -1.84 0.71 20.99
N GLU A 81 -2.36 1.20 22.12
CA GLU A 81 -3.58 0.70 22.77
C GLU A 81 -4.47 1.91 23.11
N PRO A 82 -5.61 2.12 22.42
CA PRO A 82 -6.13 1.28 21.33
C PRO A 82 -5.36 1.47 20.01
N LEU A 83 -5.46 0.50 19.10
CA LEU A 83 -4.92 0.62 17.74
C LEU A 83 -5.43 1.88 17.02
N ASP A 84 -4.51 2.66 16.45
CA ASP A 84 -4.84 3.75 15.51
C ASP A 84 -5.16 3.18 14.12
N ARG A 85 -6.43 2.81 13.95
CA ARG A 85 -6.98 2.19 12.73
C ARG A 85 -6.82 3.08 11.51
N ASP A 86 -7.00 4.38 11.70
CA ASP A 86 -6.96 5.36 10.61
C ASP A 86 -5.53 5.64 10.17
N ALA A 87 -4.58 5.71 11.11
CA ALA A 87 -3.16 5.84 10.76
C ALA A 87 -2.63 4.61 9.99
N LEU A 88 -3.02 3.40 10.42
CA LEU A 88 -2.63 2.15 9.75
C LEU A 88 -3.15 2.07 8.31
N ALA A 89 -4.44 2.33 8.10
CA ALA A 89 -5.03 2.23 6.77
C ALA A 89 -4.74 3.47 5.91
N GLY A 90 -4.67 4.66 6.50
CA GLY A 90 -4.40 5.93 5.84
C GLY A 90 -2.99 6.01 5.25
N SER A 91 -1.98 5.52 5.98
CA SER A 91 -0.59 5.44 5.48
C SER A 91 -0.48 4.59 4.20
N VAL A 92 -1.15 3.44 4.16
CA VAL A 92 -1.23 2.57 2.98
C VAL A 92 -1.99 3.24 1.84
N CYS A 93 -3.16 3.79 2.12
CA CYS A 93 -4.00 4.43 1.11
C CYS A 93 -3.26 5.59 0.42
N ALA A 94 -2.63 6.47 1.20
CA ALA A 94 -1.92 7.63 0.69
C ALA A 94 -0.64 7.27 -0.09
N SER A 95 0.09 6.22 0.34
CA SER A 95 1.40 5.91 -0.25
C SER A 95 1.31 4.94 -1.42
N LEU A 96 0.41 3.95 -1.38
CA LEU A 96 0.30 2.90 -2.40
C LEU A 96 -0.86 3.07 -3.38
N PHE A 97 -1.92 3.77 -2.98
CA PHE A 97 -3.16 3.85 -3.75
C PHE A 97 -3.59 5.28 -4.11
N ALA A 98 -2.72 6.27 -3.95
CA ALA A 98 -2.99 7.63 -4.43
C ALA A 98 -3.33 7.62 -5.92
N GLY A 99 -4.49 8.14 -6.30
CA GLY A 99 -4.98 8.08 -7.68
C GLY A 99 -5.47 6.69 -8.17
N ASN A 100 -5.48 5.66 -7.32
CA ASN A 100 -5.97 4.30 -7.63
C ASN A 100 -7.15 3.87 -6.74
N PRO A 101 -8.34 4.48 -6.89
CA PRO A 101 -9.51 4.11 -6.10
C PRO A 101 -9.93 2.65 -6.28
N GLY A 102 -9.79 2.10 -7.50
CA GLY A 102 -10.11 0.70 -7.78
C GLY A 102 -9.16 -0.29 -7.08
N GLY A 103 -7.86 0.00 -7.08
CA GLY A 103 -6.86 -0.77 -6.35
C GLY A 103 -7.07 -0.75 -4.85
N TRP A 104 -7.35 0.44 -4.29
CA TRP A 104 -7.69 0.59 -2.88
C TRP A 104 -8.91 -0.24 -2.49
N ALA A 105 -10.00 -0.16 -3.26
CA ALA A 105 -11.21 -0.92 -2.97
C ALA A 105 -10.96 -2.44 -2.96
N ARG A 106 -10.15 -2.96 -3.89
CA ARG A 106 -9.78 -4.38 -3.93
C ARG A 106 -8.88 -4.78 -2.75
N TYR A 107 -7.95 -3.91 -2.37
CA TYR A 107 -7.08 -4.13 -1.22
C TYR A 107 -7.87 -4.16 0.10
N VAL A 108 -8.75 -3.17 0.31
CA VAL A 108 -9.66 -3.12 1.47
C VAL A 108 -10.61 -4.31 1.50
N ALA A 109 -11.17 -4.73 0.36
CA ALA A 109 -12.03 -5.93 0.33
C ALA A 109 -11.26 -7.19 0.76
N SER A 110 -10.01 -7.34 0.32
CA SER A 110 -9.16 -8.47 0.68
C SER A 110 -8.82 -8.50 2.17
N LEU A 111 -8.36 -7.37 2.73
CA LEU A 111 -7.97 -7.32 4.14
C LEU A 111 -9.20 -7.21 5.07
N GLY A 112 -10.28 -6.60 4.57
CA GLY A 112 -11.58 -6.47 5.24
C GLY A 112 -12.28 -7.80 5.48
N ALA A 113 -12.01 -8.82 4.66
CA ALA A 113 -12.50 -10.18 4.88
C ALA A 113 -11.99 -10.79 6.20
N VAL A 114 -10.81 -10.36 6.67
CA VAL A 114 -10.19 -10.82 7.93
C VAL A 114 -10.23 -9.77 9.03
N ILE A 115 -10.17 -8.48 8.68
CA ILE A 115 -10.18 -7.33 9.59
C ILE A 115 -11.27 -6.35 9.11
N PRO A 116 -12.54 -6.53 9.52
CA PRO A 116 -13.68 -5.84 8.91
C PRO A 116 -13.64 -4.31 8.96
N TRP A 117 -12.96 -3.73 9.95
CA TRP A 117 -12.85 -2.28 10.12
C TRP A 117 -11.77 -1.64 9.23
N PHE A 118 -10.87 -2.43 8.65
CA PHE A 118 -9.69 -1.89 7.96
C PHE A 118 -10.10 -1.03 6.76
N GLY A 119 -9.64 0.23 6.73
CA GLY A 119 -9.87 1.15 5.61
C GLY A 119 -11.30 1.66 5.44
N GLN A 120 -12.22 1.37 6.37
CA GLN A 120 -13.58 1.91 6.33
C GLN A 120 -13.55 3.45 6.40
N GLY A 121 -14.25 4.12 5.49
CA GLY A 121 -14.33 5.59 5.46
C GLY A 121 -13.08 6.30 4.95
N ILE A 122 -12.03 5.56 4.55
CA ILE A 122 -10.82 6.13 3.96
C ILE A 122 -10.93 6.05 2.44
N GLU A 123 -10.74 7.18 1.77
CA GLU A 123 -10.69 7.25 0.31
C GLU A 123 -9.32 7.72 -0.16
N PRO A 124 -8.78 7.15 -1.25
CA PRO A 124 -7.53 7.60 -1.81
C PRO A 124 -7.74 9.00 -2.39
N SER A 125 -6.82 9.90 -2.07
CA SER A 125 -6.90 11.25 -2.62
C SER A 125 -6.92 11.20 -4.14
N SER A 126 -7.87 11.91 -4.75
CA SER A 126 -8.03 12.05 -6.20
C SER A 126 -6.97 12.97 -6.83
N SER A 127 -5.82 13.16 -6.16
CA SER A 127 -4.89 14.26 -6.46
C SER A 127 -3.94 13.99 -7.63
N PHE A 128 -4.48 13.64 -8.80
CA PHE A 128 -3.89 14.12 -10.05
C PHE A 128 -4.47 15.51 -10.36
N GLY A 129 -4.02 16.53 -9.63
CA GLY A 129 -4.36 17.92 -9.96
C GLY A 129 -4.58 18.85 -8.77
N ARG A 130 -3.47 19.31 -8.16
CA ARG A 130 -3.40 20.66 -7.58
C ARG A 130 -1.98 21.19 -7.56
N ARG A 131 -1.38 21.28 -8.76
CA ARG A 131 -0.42 22.33 -9.06
C ARG A 131 -1.21 23.48 -9.70
N SER A 132 -2.04 24.15 -8.91
CA SER A 132 -2.67 25.40 -9.31
C SER A 132 -2.30 26.48 -8.29
N ALA A 133 -1.78 27.57 -8.83
CA ALA A 133 -1.55 28.87 -8.21
C ALA A 133 -0.44 28.99 -7.14
N ARG A 134 0.80 29.20 -7.61
CA ARG A 134 1.47 30.46 -7.25
C ARG A 134 1.29 31.44 -8.41
N SER A 135 0.09 31.96 -8.54
CA SER A 135 -0.10 33.28 -9.12
C SER A 135 0.51 34.28 -8.13
N SER A 136 1.69 34.80 -8.44
CA SER A 136 2.22 36.00 -7.77
C SER A 136 1.27 37.17 -8.04
N PRO A 137 0.88 37.94 -7.01
CA PRO A 137 0.46 39.31 -7.19
C PRO A 137 1.63 40.28 -6.91
N ALA A 138 1.67 41.37 -7.70
CA ALA A 138 2.39 42.63 -7.50
C ALA A 138 3.94 42.56 -7.59
N VAL A 139 4.66 43.48 -8.24
CA VAL A 139 4.47 44.91 -8.53
C VAL A 139 5.02 45.23 -9.93
#